data_AF-A0A839JMI6-F1
#
_entry.id   AF-A0A839JMI6-F1
#
_cell.length_a   1.000
_cell.length_b   1.000
_cell.length_c   1.000
_cell.angle_alpha   90.00
_cell.angle_beta   90.00
_cell.angle_gamma   90.00
#
_symmetry.space_group_name_H-M   'P 1'
#
loop_
_entity.id
_entity.type
_entity.pdbx_description
1 polymer ?
#
loop_
_entity_poly.entity_id
_entity_poly.type
_entity_poly.pdbx_seq_one_letter_code
_entity_poly.pdbx_strand_id
1 'polypeptide(L)'
;MDKEILRHREFMQTKLERLASERRGKQQAEQLWLLWRYHHYQVQNFQHERQIHLLVTITFGLIMLGGWAGLLGWLVATGGSFDTVTWLIIALVTILTILEGAYLGYYYRLENRIQLLYQLDDQIYRALS
;
A
#
# COMPACT_ATOMS: atom_id res chain seq x y z
N MET A 1 -5.75 5.62 -5.79
CA MET A 1 -5.83 4.63 -4.72
C MET A 1 -6.64 5.06 -3.48
N ASP A 2 -6.18 5.99 -2.62
CA ASP A 2 -6.90 6.34 -1.36
C ASP A 2 -8.39 6.71 -1.53
N LYS A 3 -8.70 7.58 -2.50
CA LYS A 3 -10.08 8.00 -2.81
C LYS A 3 -10.91 6.89 -3.46
N GLU A 4 -10.28 5.89 -4.06
CA GLU A 4 -10.96 4.75 -4.70
C GLU A 4 -11.32 3.71 -3.66
N ILE A 5 -10.44 3.46 -2.68
CA ILE A 5 -10.71 2.61 -1.52
C ILE A 5 -11.95 3.10 -0.75
N LEU A 6 -12.01 4.41 -0.45
CA LEU A 6 -13.13 5.00 0.28
C LEU A 6 -14.45 4.91 -0.53
N ARG A 7 -14.41 5.24 -1.82
CA ARG A 7 -15.58 5.13 -2.70
C ARG A 7 -16.07 3.68 -2.83
N HIS A 8 -15.14 2.73 -2.98
CA HIS A 8 -15.49 1.30 -3.03
C HIS A 8 -16.15 0.86 -1.73
N ARG A 9 -15.63 1.27 -0.57
CA ARG A 9 -16.24 0.99 0.73
C ARG A 9 -17.67 1.53 0.83
N GLU A 10 -17.87 2.82 0.54
CA GLU A 10 -19.20 3.44 0.61
C GLU A 10 -20.20 2.74 -0.32
N PHE A 11 -19.78 2.43 -1.54
CA PHE A 11 -20.58 1.68 -2.51
C PHE A 11 -20.97 0.30 -1.99
N MET A 12 -20.01 -0.44 -1.43
CA MET A 12 -20.21 -1.78 -0.90
C MET A 12 -21.16 -1.75 0.31
N GLN A 13 -20.97 -0.82 1.25
CA GLN A 13 -21.85 -0.64 2.41
C GLN A 13 -23.29 -0.33 1.98
N THR A 14 -23.47 0.63 1.07
CA THR A 14 -24.80 1.01 0.57
C THR A 14 -25.51 -0.16 -0.10
N LYS A 15 -24.79 -0.97 -0.88
CA LYS A 15 -25.36 -2.18 -1.50
C LYS A 15 -25.68 -3.26 -0.48
N LEU A 16 -24.82 -3.46 0.52
CA LEU A 16 -25.04 -4.45 1.58
C LEU A 16 -26.30 -4.13 2.39
N GLU A 17 -26.48 -2.87 2.79
CA GLU A 17 -27.66 -2.41 3.54
C GLU A 17 -28.96 -2.57 2.74
N ARG A 18 -28.94 -2.21 1.45
CA ARG A 18 -30.08 -2.46 0.55
C ARG A 18 -30.43 -3.93 0.48
N LEU A 19 -29.44 -4.78 0.22
CA LEU A 19 -29.66 -6.23 0.14
C LEU A 19 -30.16 -6.78 1.47
N ALA A 20 -29.62 -6.33 2.61
CA ALA A 20 -30.09 -6.76 3.93
C ALA A 20 -31.55 -6.37 4.21
N SER A 21 -32.05 -5.27 3.64
CA SER A 21 -33.44 -4.83 3.76
C SER A 21 -34.43 -5.56 2.84
N GLU A 22 -33.94 -6.25 1.80
CA GLU A 22 -34.76 -7.03 0.87
C GLU A 22 -35.09 -8.43 1.43
N ARG A 23 -36.26 -8.97 1.09
CA ARG A 23 -36.74 -10.28 1.58
C ARG A 23 -35.81 -11.41 1.15
N ARG A 24 -35.44 -12.29 2.10
CA ARG A 24 -34.60 -13.48 1.85
C ARG A 24 -35.20 -14.38 0.77
N GLY A 25 -34.47 -14.51 -0.35
CA GLY A 25 -34.83 -15.33 -1.50
C GLY A 25 -33.62 -15.68 -2.36
N LYS A 26 -33.77 -16.64 -3.29
CA LYS A 26 -32.66 -17.11 -4.15
C LYS A 26 -31.96 -16.00 -4.94
N GLN A 27 -32.71 -14.97 -5.37
CA GLN A 27 -32.16 -13.80 -6.07
C GLN A 27 -31.26 -12.93 -5.18
N GLN A 28 -31.54 -12.83 -3.88
CA GLN A 28 -30.71 -12.06 -2.95
C GLN A 28 -29.36 -12.76 -2.72
N ALA A 29 -29.37 -14.10 -2.58
CA ALA A 29 -28.15 -14.89 -2.43
C ALA A 29 -27.23 -14.79 -3.67
N GLU A 30 -27.81 -14.77 -4.88
CA GLU A 30 -27.07 -14.59 -6.13
C GLU A 30 -26.44 -13.19 -6.23
N GLN A 31 -27.18 -12.14 -5.84
CA GLN A 31 -26.66 -10.77 -5.81
C GLN A 31 -25.56 -10.58 -4.77
N LEU A 32 -25.68 -11.20 -3.59
CA LEU A 32 -24.65 -11.24 -2.56
C LEU A 32 -23.38 -11.94 -3.05
N TRP A 33 -23.52 -13.06 -3.76
CA TRP A 33 -22.37 -13.78 -4.32
C TRP A 33 -21.63 -12.95 -5.38
N LEU A 34 -22.37 -12.25 -6.24
CA LEU A 34 -21.80 -11.37 -7.25
C LEU A 34 -21.09 -10.17 -6.63
N LEU A 35 -21.66 -9.63 -5.54
CA LEU A 35 -21.07 -8.55 -4.75
C LEU A 35 -19.78 -9.00 -4.06
N TRP A 36 -19.76 -10.20 -3.49
CA TRP A 36 -18.57 -10.80 -2.89
C TRP A 36 -17.46 -11.00 -3.94
N ARG A 37 -17.79 -11.56 -5.11
CA ARG A 37 -16.82 -11.75 -6.19
C ARG A 37 -16.22 -10.43 -6.69
N TYR A 38 -17.04 -9.38 -6.79
CA TYR A 38 -16.57 -8.05 -7.16
C TYR A 38 -15.64 -7.46 -6.09
N HIS A 39 -16.00 -7.58 -4.81
CA HIS A 39 -15.16 -7.13 -3.70
C HIS A 39 -13.81 -7.85 -3.70
N HIS A 40 -13.81 -9.17 -3.83
CA HIS A 40 -12.60 -9.99 -3.83
C HIS A 40 -11.64 -9.60 -4.95
N TYR A 41 -12.14 -9.38 -6.17
CA TYR A 41 -11.32 -8.92 -7.29
C TYR A 41 -10.70 -7.54 -7.01
N GLN A 42 -11.46 -6.62 -6.44
CA GLN A 42 -10.94 -5.30 -6.07
C GLN A 42 -9.88 -5.37 -4.96
N VAL A 43 -10.12 -6.17 -3.93
CA VAL A 43 -9.13 -6.41 -2.86
C VAL A 43 -7.84 -6.98 -3.44
N GLN A 44 -7.93 -7.94 -4.38
CA GLN A 44 -6.77 -8.50 -5.06
C GLN A 44 -6.00 -7.44 -5.87
N ASN A 45 -6.69 -6.54 -6.57
CA ASN A 45 -6.04 -5.45 -7.29
C ASN A 45 -5.30 -4.50 -6.32
N PHE A 46 -5.93 -4.11 -5.21
CA PHE A 46 -5.27 -3.30 -4.18
C PHE A 46 -4.07 -4.01 -3.54
N GLN A 47 -4.13 -5.33 -3.35
CA GLN A 47 -2.98 -6.11 -2.88
C GLN A 47 -1.85 -6.11 -3.90
N HIS A 48 -2.14 -6.25 -5.20
CA HIS A 48 -1.12 -6.24 -6.25
C HIS A 48 -0.40 -4.89 -6.31
N GLU A 49 -1.14 -3.77 -6.25
CA GLU A 49 -0.54 -2.43 -6.20
C GLU A 49 0.38 -2.29 -4.98
N ARG A 50 -0.06 -2.80 -3.83
CA ARG A 50 0.72 -2.78 -2.59
C ARG A 50 2.01 -3.61 -2.66
N GLN A 51 1.97 -4.79 -3.28
CA GLN A 51 3.16 -5.62 -3.50
C GLN A 51 4.18 -4.91 -4.39
N ILE A 52 3.72 -4.23 -5.46
CA ILE A 52 4.59 -3.41 -6.31
C ILE A 52 5.21 -2.28 -5.50
N HIS A 53 4.41 -1.55 -4.71
CA HIS A 53 4.91 -0.47 -3.86
C HIS A 53 5.97 -0.97 -2.87
N LEU A 54 5.73 -2.11 -2.22
CA LEU A 54 6.71 -2.73 -1.32
C LEU A 54 7.99 -3.13 -2.05
N LEU A 55 7.87 -3.79 -3.21
CA LEU A 55 9.02 -4.21 -4.02
C LEU A 55 9.88 -3.01 -4.43
N VAL A 56 9.24 -1.95 -4.94
CA VAL A 56 9.91 -0.73 -5.35
C VAL A 56 10.59 -0.06 -4.14
N THR A 57 9.91 0.02 -2.99
CA THR A 57 10.48 0.61 -1.77
C THR A 57 11.70 -0.17 -1.28
N ILE A 58 11.61 -1.50 -1.18
CA ILE A 58 12.73 -2.35 -0.74
C ILE A 58 13.90 -2.22 -1.72
N THR A 59 13.63 -2.17 -3.02
CA THR A 59 14.69 -2.01 -4.04
C THR A 59 15.42 -0.67 -3.86
N PHE A 60 14.68 0.43 -3.68
CA PHE A 60 15.29 1.73 -3.41
C PHE A 60 16.03 1.75 -2.07
N GLY A 61 15.48 1.14 -1.02
CA GLY A 61 16.14 1.03 0.28
C GLY A 61 17.43 0.24 0.23
N LEU A 62 17.49 -0.84 -0.55
CA LEU A 62 18.72 -1.59 -0.78
C LEU A 62 19.78 -0.75 -1.52
N ILE A 63 19.37 -0.01 -2.55
CA ILE A 63 20.26 0.93 -3.28
C ILE A 63 20.75 2.02 -2.32
N MET A 64 19.88 2.57 -1.48
CA MET A 64 20.22 3.59 -0.50
C MET A 64 21.21 3.06 0.54
N LEU A 65 20.99 1.86 1.08
CA LEU A 65 21.93 1.18 1.98
C LEU A 65 23.28 0.95 1.31
N GLY A 66 23.29 0.56 0.04
CA GLY A 66 24.51 0.46 -0.77
C GLY A 66 25.22 1.80 -0.93
N GLY A 67 24.47 2.89 -1.14
CA GLY A 67 24.99 4.26 -1.20
C GLY A 67 25.64 4.70 0.11
N TRP A 68 25.00 4.45 1.25
CA TRP A 68 25.55 4.72 2.57
C TRP A 68 26.80 3.87 2.87
N ALA A 69 26.77 2.59 2.55
CA ALA A 69 27.92 1.70 2.72
C ALA A 69 29.10 2.13 1.84
N GLY A 70 28.83 2.52 0.59
CA GLY A 70 29.84 3.07 -0.32
C GLY A 70 30.43 4.38 0.17
N LEU A 71 29.60 5.30 0.67
CA LEU A 71 30.03 6.55 1.27
C LEU A 71 30.97 6.31 2.48
N LEU A 72 30.57 5.41 3.39
CA LEU A 72 31.37 5.06 4.56
C LEU A 72 32.69 4.39 4.17
N GLY A 73 32.65 3.45 3.23
CA GLY A 73 33.86 2.80 2.71
C GLY A 73 34.83 3.77 2.05
N TRP A 74 34.30 4.72 1.26
CA TRP A 74 35.07 5.80 0.65
C TRP A 74 35.74 6.68 1.72
N LEU A 75 34.97 7.12 2.73
CA LEU A 75 35.48 7.98 3.80
C LEU A 75 36.63 7.31 4.58
N VAL A 76 36.52 6.01 4.84
CA VAL A 76 37.59 5.23 5.48
C VAL A 76 38.82 5.15 4.57
N ALA A 77 38.64 4.87 3.28
CA ALA A 77 39.74 4.73 2.33
C ALA A 77 40.50 6.04 2.09
N THR A 78 39.82 7.18 2.14
CA THR A 78 40.42 8.50 1.90
C THR A 78 40.86 9.22 3.18
N GLY A 79 40.83 8.54 4.33
CA GLY A 79 41.24 9.11 5.63
C GLY A 79 40.37 10.28 6.08
N GLY A 80 39.11 10.33 5.65
CA GLY A 80 38.19 11.41 6.00
C GLY A 80 38.33 12.68 5.17
N SER A 81 38.97 12.62 4.00
CA SER A 81 39.03 13.79 3.11
C SER A 81 37.70 14.00 2.38
N PHE A 82 37.23 15.26 2.39
CA PHE A 82 36.00 15.68 1.74
C PHE A 82 36.34 16.58 0.55
N ASP A 83 36.22 16.03 -0.64
CA ASP A 83 36.28 16.79 -1.89
C ASP A 83 34.87 17.16 -2.39
N THR A 84 34.82 17.94 -3.47
CA THR A 84 33.55 18.34 -4.09
C THR A 84 32.69 17.14 -4.49
N VAL A 85 33.30 16.05 -4.94
CA VAL A 85 32.59 14.83 -5.34
C VAL A 85 31.94 14.15 -4.13
N THR A 86 32.64 14.05 -3.01
CA THR A 86 32.11 13.50 -1.76
C THR A 86 30.89 14.29 -1.28
N TRP A 87 30.95 15.63 -1.32
CA TRP A 87 29.79 16.47 -0.98
C TRP A 87 28.59 16.27 -1.91
N LEU A 88 28.82 16.07 -3.21
CA LEU A 88 27.74 15.76 -4.16
C LEU A 88 27.09 14.40 -3.87
N ILE A 89 27.88 13.39 -3.50
CA ILE A 89 27.37 12.06 -3.15
C ILE A 89 26.54 12.13 -1.86
N ILE A 90 27.02 12.84 -0.83
CA ILE A 90 26.26 13.08 0.41
C ILE A 90 24.94 13.80 0.09
N ALA A 91 25.03 14.83 -0.77
CA ALA A 91 23.94 15.50 -1.47
C ALA A 91 22.83 14.53 -1.90
N LEU A 92 23.21 13.68 -2.83
CA LEU A 92 22.34 12.72 -3.50
C LEU A 92 21.75 11.71 -2.52
N VAL A 93 22.59 11.08 -1.69
CA VAL A 93 22.14 10.06 -0.72
C VAL A 93 21.15 10.65 0.28
N THR A 94 21.37 11.89 0.72
CA THR A 94 20.45 12.58 1.65
C THR A 94 19.10 12.85 0.99
N ILE A 95 19.09 13.35 -0.25
CA ILE A 95 17.85 13.61 -1.00
C ILE A 95 17.06 12.30 -1.20
N LEU A 96 17.74 11.22 -1.59
CA LEU A 96 17.13 9.90 -1.74
C LEU A 96 16.54 9.40 -0.41
N THR A 97 17.25 9.61 0.71
CA THR A 97 16.79 9.23 2.05
C THR A 97 15.51 9.95 2.44
N ILE A 98 15.44 11.26 2.21
CA ILE A 98 14.24 12.06 2.51
C ILE A 98 13.07 11.59 1.65
N LEU A 99 13.30 11.38 0.35
CA LEU A 99 12.28 10.92 -0.58
C LEU A 99 11.73 9.54 -0.18
N GLU A 100 12.61 8.61 0.17
CA GLU A 100 12.23 7.27 0.63
C GLU A 100 11.43 7.33 1.94
N GLY A 101 11.86 8.11 2.92
CA GLY A 101 11.13 8.31 4.17
C GLY A 101 9.73 8.90 3.96
N ALA A 102 9.61 9.91 3.09
CA ALA A 102 8.30 10.48 2.72
C ALA A 102 7.40 9.45 2.03
N TYR A 103 8.00 8.60 1.18
CA TYR A 103 7.30 7.52 0.49
C TYR A 103 6.80 6.44 1.46
N LEU A 104 7.63 5.98 2.41
CA LEU A 104 7.20 5.06 3.46
C LEU A 104 6.02 5.65 4.26
N GLY A 105 6.07 6.93 4.62
CA GLY A 105 4.97 7.59 5.35
C GLY A 105 3.67 7.67 4.55
N TYR A 106 3.75 7.82 3.23
CA TYR A 106 2.59 7.70 2.35
C TYR A 106 2.08 6.26 2.30
N TYR A 107 2.98 5.28 2.17
CA TYR A 107 2.64 3.85 2.14
C TYR A 107 1.96 3.37 3.43
N TYR A 108 2.45 3.77 4.60
CA TYR A 108 1.83 3.41 5.89
C TYR A 108 0.39 3.92 6.02
N ARG A 109 0.11 5.13 5.53
CA ARG A 109 -1.25 5.67 5.52
C ARG A 109 -2.17 4.87 4.61
N LEU A 110 -1.65 4.40 3.48
CA LEU A 110 -2.38 3.58 2.53
C LEU A 110 -2.69 2.19 3.10
N GLU A 111 -1.71 1.51 3.72
CA GLU A 111 -1.89 0.18 4.33
C GLU A 111 -3.03 0.18 5.37
N ASN A 112 -3.06 1.19 6.25
CA ASN A 112 -4.10 1.34 7.27
C ASN A 112 -5.50 1.48 6.66
N ARG A 113 -5.63 2.05 5.46
CA ARG A 113 -6.92 2.16 4.77
C ARG A 113 -7.33 0.83 4.13
N ILE A 114 -6.38 0.05 3.63
CA ILE A 114 -6.66 -1.29 3.07
C ILE A 114 -7.17 -2.23 4.17
N GLN A 115 -6.66 -2.10 5.41
CA GLN A 115 -7.16 -2.87 6.56
C GLN A 115 -8.66 -2.69 6.82
N LEU A 116 -9.22 -1.53 6.46
CA LEU A 116 -10.65 -1.27 6.58
C LEU A 116 -11.49 -2.07 5.57
N LEU A 117 -10.92 -2.50 4.43
CA LEU A 117 -11.63 -3.36 3.48
C LEU A 117 -11.77 -4.79 4.01
N TYR A 118 -10.77 -5.33 4.70
CA TYR A 118 -10.87 -6.68 5.28
C TYR A 118 -11.97 -6.79 6.34
N GLN A 119 -12.20 -5.73 7.13
CA GLN A 119 -13.32 -5.66 8.06
C GLN A 119 -14.69 -5.73 7.35
N LEU A 120 -14.74 -5.30 6.08
CA LEU A 120 -15.95 -5.36 5.26
C LEU A 120 -16.19 -6.78 4.72
N ASP A 121 -15.12 -7.50 4.38
CA ASP A 121 -15.17 -8.90 3.98
C ASP A 121 -15.77 -9.78 5.10
N ASP A 122 -15.35 -9.56 6.35
CA ASP A 122 -15.92 -10.22 7.53
C ASP A 122 -17.42 -9.93 7.70
N GLN A 123 -17.86 -8.71 7.40
CA GLN A 123 -19.29 -8.34 7.48
C GLN A 123 -20.10 -9.03 6.38
N ILE A 124 -19.58 -9.09 5.15
CA ILE A 124 -20.22 -9.78 4.03
C ILE A 124 -20.33 -11.28 4.33
N TYR A 125 -19.28 -11.90 4.86
CA TYR A 125 -19.27 -13.32 5.21
C TYR A 125 -20.30 -13.65 6.29
N ARG A 126 -20.40 -12.84 7.35
CA ARG A 126 -21.43 -13.01 8.39
C ARG A 126 -22.86 -12.80 7.88
N ALA A 127 -23.05 -11.94 6.88
CA ALA A 127 -24.36 -11.74 6.27
C ALA A 127 -24.78 -12.94 5.38
N LEU A 128 -23.80 -13.71 4.89
CA LEU A 128 -23.99 -14.88 4.04
C LEU A 128 -24.23 -16.17 4.84
N SER A 129 -23.71 -16.27 6.08
CA SER A 129 -23.96 -17.38 7.02
C SER A 129 -25.32 -17.29 7.70
#